data_AF-A0A838IL64-F1
#
_entry.id   AF-A0A838IL64-F1
#
_cell.length_a   1.000
_cell.length_b   1.000
_cell.length_c   1.000
_cell.angle_alpha   90.00
_cell.angle_beta   90.00
_cell.angle_gamma   90.00
#
_symmetry.space_group_name_H-M   'P 1'
#
loop_
_entity.id
_entity.type
_entity.pdbx_description
1 polymer ?
#
loop_
_entity_poly.entity_id
_entity_poly.type
_entity_poly.pdbx_seq_one_letter_code
_entity_poly.pdbx_strand_id
1 'polypeptide(L)'
;MTQERSLHVETAVPARSMELPEVVLGGEEAREKPQTRLLPGRVEVNWTLYPCYLLVLVSGSLVVNYSIDTGEWALGMVVAAWVLLFIWNWVYGVAYRYRRALIKYFSFLMAVVMGLGLAALSWEKGQPQLVAIAGELVARGEVTRLVWACWMMVVNPALLVFHMVFLGRGYRVKRLRVKSVDQAKTA
;
A
#
# COMPACT_ATOMS: atom_id res chain seq x y z
N MET A 1 22.98 -10.95 -64.09
CA MET A 1 22.99 -9.79 -63.18
C MET A 1 21.64 -9.76 -62.50
N THR A 2 21.55 -10.30 -61.30
CA THR A 2 20.29 -10.46 -60.57
C THR A 2 20.45 -9.79 -59.22
N GLN A 3 19.65 -8.75 -59.02
CA GLN A 3 19.74 -7.79 -57.93
C GLN A 3 19.15 -8.42 -56.65
N GLU A 4 20.00 -8.64 -55.64
CA GLU A 4 19.57 -9.04 -54.30
C GLU A 4 18.75 -7.91 -53.67
N ARG A 5 17.46 -8.17 -53.45
CA ARG A 5 16.58 -7.28 -52.71
C ARG A 5 16.70 -7.62 -51.23
N SER A 6 17.45 -6.81 -50.51
CA SER A 6 17.56 -6.84 -49.06
C SER A 6 16.19 -6.64 -48.40
N LEU A 7 15.68 -7.68 -47.76
CA LEU A 7 14.56 -7.59 -46.84
C LEU A 7 15.05 -6.91 -45.56
N HIS A 8 14.73 -5.62 -45.43
CA HIS A 8 14.74 -4.93 -44.15
C HIS A 8 13.79 -5.65 -43.19
N VAL A 9 14.35 -6.40 -42.24
CA VAL A 9 13.62 -6.86 -41.06
C VAL A 9 13.43 -5.64 -40.17
N GLU A 10 12.31 -4.96 -40.38
CA GLU A 10 11.80 -3.97 -39.44
C GLU A 10 11.44 -4.74 -38.16
N THR A 11 12.32 -4.66 -37.17
CA THR A 11 12.06 -5.17 -35.81
C THR A 11 11.02 -4.27 -35.19
N ALA A 12 9.75 -4.56 -35.48
CA ALA A 12 8.64 -4.03 -34.72
C ALA A 12 8.85 -4.44 -33.26
N VAL A 13 9.25 -3.47 -32.43
CA VAL A 13 9.23 -3.61 -30.98
C VAL A 13 7.81 -4.01 -30.62
N PRO A 14 7.55 -5.21 -30.07
CA PRO A 14 6.20 -5.56 -29.69
C PRO A 14 5.78 -4.56 -28.61
N ALA A 15 4.79 -3.74 -28.94
CA ALA A 15 4.01 -3.02 -27.97
C ALA A 15 3.63 -4.04 -26.89
N ARG A 16 3.89 -3.69 -25.63
CA ARG A 16 3.70 -4.55 -24.47
C ARG A 16 2.19 -4.80 -24.27
N SER A 17 1.57 -5.60 -25.14
CA SER A 17 0.22 -6.08 -24.96
C SER A 17 0.27 -7.06 -23.79
N MET A 18 -0.48 -6.74 -22.74
CA MET A 18 -0.81 -7.71 -21.70
C MET A 18 -1.78 -8.72 -22.30
N GLU A 19 -1.30 -9.53 -23.24
CA GLU A 19 -2.04 -10.70 -23.71
C GLU A 19 -1.96 -11.76 -22.61
N LEU A 20 -3.03 -11.79 -21.81
CA LEU A 20 -3.35 -12.93 -20.96
C LEU A 20 -3.37 -14.18 -21.86
N PRO A 21 -2.77 -15.31 -21.42
CA PRO A 21 -2.73 -16.51 -22.24
C PRO A 21 -4.16 -16.94 -22.63
N GLU A 22 -4.35 -17.14 -23.93
CA GLU A 22 -5.61 -17.53 -24.55
C GLU A 22 -6.15 -18.81 -23.90
N VAL A 23 -7.39 -18.74 -23.39
CA VAL A 23 -8.09 -19.89 -22.82
C VAL A 23 -8.72 -20.64 -23.98
N VAL A 24 -7.98 -21.61 -24.53
CA VAL A 24 -8.53 -22.57 -25.50
C VAL A 24 -9.53 -23.47 -24.76
N LEU A 25 -10.81 -23.25 -24.99
CA LEU A 25 -11.89 -24.13 -24.54
C LEU A 25 -12.13 -25.20 -25.61
N GLY A 26 -11.69 -26.42 -25.33
CA GLY A 26 -12.16 -27.63 -26.03
C GLY A 26 -11.34 -28.04 -27.25
N GLY A 27 -10.45 -29.02 -27.03
CA GLY A 27 -9.96 -29.95 -28.04
C GLY A 27 -9.69 -31.27 -27.32
N GLU A 28 -10.10 -32.40 -27.89
CA GLU A 28 -10.22 -33.73 -27.25
C GLU A 28 -8.92 -34.34 -26.68
N GLU A 29 -7.79 -33.64 -26.67
CA GLU A 29 -6.49 -34.16 -26.22
C GLU A 29 -5.78 -33.30 -25.16
N ALA A 30 -6.51 -32.55 -24.33
CA ALA A 30 -5.90 -31.77 -23.25
C ALA A 30 -5.66 -32.62 -21.98
N ARG A 31 -4.55 -33.37 -21.96
CA ARG A 31 -3.96 -33.94 -20.73
C ARG A 31 -3.91 -32.88 -19.62
N GLU A 32 -4.49 -33.24 -18.48
CA GLU A 32 -4.38 -32.63 -17.15
C GLU A 32 -3.73 -31.23 -17.08
N LYS A 33 -4.52 -30.19 -17.33
CA LYS A 33 -4.20 -28.85 -16.82
C LYS A 33 -4.94 -28.61 -15.51
N PRO A 34 -4.27 -28.21 -14.42
CA PRO A 34 -4.96 -27.88 -13.18
C PRO A 34 -5.89 -26.70 -13.44
N GLN A 35 -7.19 -26.88 -13.19
CA GLN A 35 -8.21 -25.83 -13.21
C GLN A 35 -8.00 -24.87 -12.04
N THR A 36 -6.93 -24.08 -12.07
CA THR A 36 -6.78 -22.92 -11.18
C THR A 36 -7.60 -21.79 -11.76
N ARG A 37 -8.81 -21.58 -11.22
CA ARG A 37 -9.59 -20.36 -11.50
C ARG A 37 -8.82 -19.16 -10.95
N LEU A 38 -8.01 -18.52 -11.79
CA LEU A 38 -7.44 -17.21 -11.52
C LEU A 38 -8.57 -16.19 -11.62
N LEU A 39 -9.19 -15.85 -10.50
CA LEU A 39 -10.17 -14.77 -10.47
C LEU A 39 -9.44 -13.43 -10.69
N PRO A 40 -9.98 -12.55 -11.54
CA PRO A 40 -9.40 -11.24 -11.81
C PRO A 40 -9.56 -10.33 -10.57
N GLY A 41 -8.66 -9.35 -10.45
CA GLY A 41 -8.86 -8.22 -9.54
C GLY A 41 -7.95 -8.20 -8.31
N ARG A 42 -6.63 -8.38 -8.48
CA ARG A 42 -5.70 -7.78 -7.52
C ARG A 42 -5.58 -6.32 -7.86
N VAL A 43 -6.14 -5.44 -7.03
CA VAL A 43 -5.71 -4.04 -7.08
C VAL A 43 -4.23 -4.03 -6.74
N GLU A 44 -3.44 -3.44 -7.62
CA GLU A 44 -2.02 -3.25 -7.39
C GLU A 44 -1.82 -2.48 -6.09
N VAL A 45 -1.07 -3.06 -5.16
CA VAL A 45 -0.80 -2.50 -3.82
C VAL A 45 -0.28 -1.06 -3.89
N ASN A 46 0.43 -0.73 -4.97
CA ASN A 46 0.98 0.58 -5.24
C ASN A 46 -0.09 1.68 -5.27
N TRP A 47 -1.31 1.38 -5.74
CA TRP A 47 -2.41 2.34 -5.78
C TRP A 47 -2.88 2.78 -4.40
N THR A 48 -2.70 1.95 -3.37
CA THR A 48 -2.98 2.34 -1.98
C THR A 48 -1.74 2.93 -1.32
N LEU A 49 -0.58 2.30 -1.51
CA LEU A 49 0.65 2.69 -0.79
C LEU A 49 1.21 4.03 -1.21
N TYR A 50 1.17 4.38 -2.50
CA TYR A 50 1.71 5.67 -2.96
C TYR A 50 0.96 6.86 -2.36
N PRO A 51 -0.39 6.88 -2.35
CA PRO A 51 -1.13 7.87 -1.57
C PRO A 51 -0.76 7.88 -0.08
N CYS A 52 -0.60 6.71 0.55
CA CYS A 52 -0.20 6.63 1.96
C CYS A 52 1.18 7.26 2.19
N TYR A 53 2.16 6.98 1.34
CA TYR A 53 3.48 7.60 1.41
C TYR A 53 3.41 9.11 1.21
N LEU A 54 2.62 9.58 0.25
CA LEU A 54 2.44 11.01 0.00
C LEU A 54 1.83 11.70 1.22
N LEU A 55 0.79 11.13 1.84
CA LEU A 55 0.17 11.65 3.05
C LEU A 55 1.16 11.73 4.22
N VAL A 56 1.99 10.70 4.40
CA VAL A 56 3.05 10.69 5.42
C VAL A 56 4.10 11.76 5.16
N LEU A 57 4.56 11.90 3.92
CA LEU A 57 5.57 12.90 3.58
C LEU A 57 5.03 14.33 3.73
N VAL A 58 3.84 14.62 3.18
CA VAL A 58 3.25 15.96 3.25
C VAL A 58 2.92 16.35 4.69
N SER A 59 2.30 15.46 5.47
CA SER A 59 2.04 15.72 6.90
C SER A 59 3.34 15.91 7.67
N GLY A 60 4.36 15.10 7.40
CA GLY A 60 5.68 15.24 8.02
C GLY A 60 6.30 16.60 7.73
N SER A 61 6.24 17.06 6.48
CA SER A 61 6.71 18.39 6.10
C SER A 61 5.98 19.51 6.83
N LEU A 62 4.65 19.41 6.99
CA LEU A 62 3.86 20.40 7.74
C LEU A 62 4.29 20.48 9.21
N VAL A 63 4.47 19.34 9.86
CA VAL A 63 4.84 19.26 11.27
C VAL A 63 6.31 19.65 11.49
N VAL A 64 7.21 19.27 10.58
CA VAL A 64 8.61 19.70 10.59
C VAL A 64 8.71 21.21 10.47
N ASN A 65 8.00 21.80 9.51
CA ASN A 65 7.98 23.25 9.34
C ASN A 65 7.43 23.96 10.59
N TYR A 66 6.34 23.45 11.19
CA TYR A 66 5.85 23.94 12.47
C TYR A 66 6.89 23.84 13.60
N SER A 67 7.62 22.72 13.68
CA SER A 67 8.63 22.49 14.71
C SER A 67 9.81 23.45 14.59
N ILE A 68 10.19 23.78 13.35
CA ILE A 68 11.24 24.78 13.06
C ILE A 68 10.76 26.18 13.44
N ASP A 69 9.53 26.55 13.04
CA ASP A 69 9.01 27.91 13.21
C ASP A 69 8.74 28.24 14.69
N THR A 70 8.29 27.26 15.48
CA THR A 70 7.87 27.47 16.88
C THR A 70 8.90 27.01 17.90
N GLY A 71 9.78 26.07 17.54
CA GLY A 71 10.72 25.44 18.47
C GLY A 71 10.04 24.61 19.57
N GLU A 72 8.73 24.40 19.51
CA GLU A 72 7.98 23.72 20.58
C GLU A 72 8.22 22.22 20.61
N TRP A 73 8.54 21.63 19.46
CA TRP A 73 8.76 20.20 19.30
C TRP A 73 10.22 19.93 18.93
N ALA A 74 10.79 18.89 19.54
CA ALA A 74 12.14 18.45 19.18
C ALA A 74 12.16 17.91 17.74
N LEU A 75 12.73 18.69 16.82
CA LEU A 75 12.76 18.38 15.40
C LEU A 75 13.23 16.95 15.08
N GLY A 76 14.26 16.46 15.77
CA GLY A 76 14.78 15.11 15.60
C GLY A 76 13.74 14.02 15.91
N MET A 77 12.95 14.20 16.97
CA MET A 77 11.89 13.24 17.35
C MET A 77 10.73 13.26 16.37
N VAL A 78 10.39 14.45 15.84
CA VAL A 78 9.37 14.61 14.80
C VAL A 78 9.78 13.87 13.53
N VAL A 79 10.98 14.12 13.02
CA VAL A 79 11.48 13.44 11.82
C VAL A 79 11.52 11.92 12.04
N ALA A 80 12.04 11.46 13.19
CA ALA A 80 12.11 10.04 13.50
C ALA A 80 10.74 9.36 13.53
N ALA A 81 9.73 9.98 14.15
CA ALA A 81 8.39 9.41 14.24
C ALA A 81 7.71 9.28 12.87
N TRP A 82 7.85 10.28 12.00
CA TRP A 82 7.27 10.23 10.64
C TRP A 82 8.02 9.25 9.73
N VAL A 83 9.35 9.19 9.83
CA VAL A 83 10.15 8.18 9.10
C VAL A 83 9.79 6.78 9.56
N LEU A 84 9.57 6.56 10.87
CA LEU A 84 9.13 5.26 11.37
C LEU A 84 7.76 4.88 10.79
N LEU A 85 6.84 5.84 10.60
CA LEU A 85 5.52 5.57 10.02
C LEU A 85 5.64 5.19 8.55
N PHE A 86 6.50 5.91 7.83
CA PHE A 86 6.86 5.57 6.47
C PHE A 86 7.40 4.13 6.37
N ILE A 87 8.30 3.74 7.27
CA ILE A 87 8.86 2.39 7.32
C ILE A 87 7.76 1.36 7.58
N TRP A 88 6.83 1.59 8.51
CA TRP A 88 5.72 0.65 8.74
C TRP A 88 4.82 0.48 7.52
N ASN A 89 4.48 1.59 6.84
CA ASN A 89 3.74 1.55 5.58
C ASN A 89 4.51 0.75 4.50
N TRP A 90 5.83 0.93 4.44
CA TRP A 90 6.70 0.20 3.50
C TRP A 90 6.77 -1.29 3.81
N VAL A 91 6.99 -1.66 5.08
CA VAL A 91 7.02 -3.06 5.54
C VAL A 91 5.67 -3.74 5.28
N TYR A 92 4.55 -3.03 5.48
CA TYR A 92 3.23 -3.53 5.11
C TYR A 92 3.15 -3.88 3.62
N GLY A 93 3.62 -2.99 2.75
CA GLY A 93 3.66 -3.23 1.31
C GLY A 93 4.51 -4.42 0.90
N VAL A 94 5.71 -4.53 1.48
CA VAL A 94 6.62 -5.67 1.29
C VAL A 94 5.96 -6.96 1.74
N ALA A 95 5.41 -6.99 2.97
CA ALA A 95 4.78 -8.17 3.53
C ALA A 95 3.55 -8.63 2.72
N TYR A 96 2.77 -7.67 2.20
CA TYR A 96 1.66 -7.96 1.31
C TYR A 96 2.13 -8.56 -0.03
N ARG A 97 3.15 -7.97 -0.65
CA ARG A 97 3.73 -8.46 -1.93
C ARG A 97 4.28 -9.89 -1.80
N TYR A 98 5.01 -10.17 -0.72
CA TYR A 98 5.61 -11.49 -0.45
C TYR A 98 4.67 -12.45 0.31
N ARG A 99 3.40 -12.11 0.51
CA ARG A 99 2.38 -12.95 1.18
C ARG A 99 2.77 -13.42 2.59
N ARG A 100 3.56 -12.64 3.33
CA ARG A 100 3.98 -12.96 4.71
C ARG A 100 2.88 -12.54 5.69
N ALA A 101 2.00 -13.48 6.05
CA ALA A 101 0.80 -13.18 6.82
C ALA A 101 1.07 -12.49 8.16
N LEU A 102 1.96 -13.05 9.00
CA LEU A 102 2.28 -12.50 10.32
C LEU A 102 2.81 -11.07 10.24
N ILE A 103 3.83 -10.85 9.40
CA ILE A 103 4.43 -9.53 9.22
C ILE A 103 3.42 -8.53 8.65
N LYS A 104 2.54 -8.96 7.73
CA LYS A 104 1.50 -8.11 7.14
C LYS A 104 0.54 -7.58 8.21
N TYR A 105 0.00 -8.44 9.07
CA TYR A 105 -0.94 -8.00 10.11
C TYR A 105 -0.26 -7.16 11.19
N PHE A 106 0.97 -7.53 11.55
CA PHE A 106 1.75 -6.78 12.54
C PHE A 106 2.12 -5.38 12.05
N SER A 107 2.70 -5.27 10.84
CA SER A 107 3.03 -3.97 10.23
C SER A 107 1.79 -3.11 9.97
N PHE A 108 0.67 -3.72 9.56
CA PHE A 108 -0.62 -3.05 9.46
C PHE A 108 -1.05 -2.45 10.80
N LEU A 109 -1.02 -3.24 11.88
CA LEU A 109 -1.40 -2.78 13.21
C LEU A 109 -0.50 -1.63 13.67
N MET A 110 0.81 -1.75 13.49
CA MET A 110 1.78 -0.70 13.85
C MET A 110 1.54 0.59 13.05
N ALA A 111 1.29 0.49 11.74
CA ALA A 111 0.96 1.64 10.91
C ALA A 111 -0.34 2.34 11.38
N VAL A 112 -1.37 1.56 11.74
CA VAL A 112 -2.64 2.10 12.25
C VAL A 112 -2.47 2.77 13.59
N VAL A 113 -1.88 2.08 14.57
CA VAL A 113 -1.66 2.62 15.93
C VAL A 113 -0.85 3.89 15.86
N MET A 114 0.24 3.89 15.09
CA MET A 114 1.12 5.04 15.04
C MET A 114 0.53 6.18 14.21
N GLY A 115 -0.17 5.89 13.10
CA GLY A 115 -0.90 6.90 12.34
C GLY A 115 -1.95 7.62 13.19
N LEU A 116 -2.76 6.87 13.94
CA LEU A 116 -3.75 7.46 14.84
C LEU A 116 -3.12 8.18 16.05
N GLY A 117 -2.01 7.66 16.58
CA GLY A 117 -1.26 8.33 17.64
C GLY A 117 -0.69 9.68 17.20
N LEU A 118 -0.09 9.74 16.01
CA LEU A 118 0.39 10.99 15.42
C LEU A 118 -0.76 11.96 15.08
N ALA A 119 -1.91 11.43 14.64
CA ALA A 119 -3.11 12.24 14.44
C ALA A 119 -3.59 12.86 15.76
N ALA A 120 -3.68 12.07 16.83
CA ALA A 120 -4.10 12.55 18.15
C ALA A 120 -3.16 13.62 18.69
N LEU A 121 -1.84 13.42 18.58
CA LEU A 121 -0.84 14.43 18.98
C LEU A 121 -0.96 15.71 18.16
N SER A 122 -1.15 15.58 16.84
CA SER A 122 -1.32 16.74 15.95
C SER A 122 -2.64 17.47 16.23
N TRP A 123 -3.70 16.75 16.60
CA TRP A 123 -4.96 17.35 17.01
C TRP A 123 -4.81 18.13 18.32
N GLU A 124 -4.30 17.47 19.37
CA GLU A 124 -4.11 18.07 20.69
C GLU A 124 -3.27 19.35 20.59
N LYS A 125 -2.14 19.29 19.89
CA LYS A 125 -1.28 20.48 19.70
C LYS A 125 -1.78 21.43 18.62
N GLY A 126 -2.74 21.03 17.79
CA GLY A 126 -3.38 21.91 16.81
C GLY A 126 -4.39 22.87 17.45
N GLN A 127 -4.95 22.52 18.61
CA GLN A 127 -5.95 23.33 19.30
C GLN A 127 -5.35 24.60 19.94
N PRO A 128 -6.18 25.63 20.17
CA PRO A 128 -5.79 26.77 20.99
C PRO A 128 -5.38 26.32 22.39
N GLN A 129 -4.19 26.71 22.83
CA GLN A 129 -3.65 26.34 24.14
C GLN A 129 -2.61 27.35 24.63
N LEU A 130 -2.36 27.33 25.93
CA LEU A 130 -1.26 28.06 26.55
C LEU A 130 0.02 27.24 26.38
N VAL A 131 1.05 27.84 25.78
CA VAL A 131 2.33 27.17 25.53
C VAL A 131 3.45 27.90 26.25
N ALA A 132 4.31 27.15 26.92
CA ALA A 132 5.54 27.68 27.48
C ALA A 132 6.60 27.78 26.38
N ILE A 133 6.96 29.00 25.98
CA ILE A 133 8.01 29.28 25.00
C ILE A 133 9.02 30.22 25.66
N ALA A 134 10.29 29.83 25.68
CA ALA A 134 11.41 30.66 26.16
C ALA A 134 11.22 31.26 27.58
N GLY A 135 10.51 30.55 28.47
CA GLY A 135 10.25 31.00 29.84
C GLY A 135 8.99 31.84 30.03
N GLU A 136 8.25 32.12 28.96
CA GLU A 136 6.97 32.83 29.01
C GLU A 136 5.81 31.90 28.62
N LEU A 137 4.64 32.14 29.20
CA LEU A 137 3.42 31.42 28.87
C LEU A 137 2.63 32.25 27.84
N VAL A 138 2.64 31.81 26.59
CA VAL A 138 2.00 32.54 25.48
C VAL A 138 0.68 31.85 25.12
N ALA A 139 -0.39 32.64 24.98
CA ALA A 139 -1.64 32.17 24.42
C ALA A 139 -1.49 32.00 22.91
N ARG A 140 -1.62 30.76 22.43
CA ARG A 140 -1.54 30.46 21.01
C ARG A 140 -2.90 30.05 20.49
N GLY A 141 -3.27 30.62 19.34
CA GLY A 141 -4.45 30.21 18.60
C GLY A 141 -4.31 28.83 17.96
N GLU A 142 -5.32 28.47 17.19
CA GLU A 142 -5.34 27.22 16.42
C GLU A 142 -4.21 27.19 15.38
N VAL A 143 -3.55 26.05 15.26
CA VAL A 143 -2.46 25.84 14.29
C VAL A 143 -2.98 25.00 13.13
N THR A 144 -3.45 25.67 12.08
CA THR A 144 -4.07 25.03 10.90
C THR A 144 -3.19 23.96 10.26
N ARG A 145 -1.86 24.13 10.27
CA ARG A 145 -0.90 23.14 9.71
C ARG A 145 -0.98 21.79 10.45
N LEU A 146 -1.14 21.81 11.77
CA LEU A 146 -1.27 20.60 12.59
C LEU A 146 -2.65 19.96 12.44
N VAL A 147 -3.69 20.76 12.23
CA VAL A 147 -5.04 20.24 11.91
C VAL A 147 -5.04 19.49 10.58
N TRP A 148 -4.39 20.02 9.55
CA TRP A 148 -4.22 19.31 8.28
C TRP A 148 -3.36 18.05 8.42
N ALA A 149 -2.26 18.12 9.17
CA ALA A 149 -1.43 16.96 9.46
C ALA A 149 -2.24 15.85 10.17
N CYS A 150 -3.09 16.22 11.14
CA CYS A 150 -4.03 15.31 11.80
C CYS A 150 -4.94 14.61 10.78
N TRP A 151 -5.64 15.36 9.93
CA TRP A 151 -6.53 14.77 8.93
C TRP A 151 -5.80 13.82 7.97
N MET A 152 -4.60 14.19 7.51
CA MET A 152 -3.78 13.31 6.67
C MET A 152 -3.40 12.01 7.41
N MET A 153 -3.12 12.09 8.71
CA MET A 153 -2.79 10.95 9.57
C MET A 153 -4.01 10.12 9.99
N VAL A 154 -5.23 10.63 9.87
CA VAL A 154 -6.47 9.83 9.95
C VAL A 154 -6.75 9.13 8.62
N VAL A 155 -6.57 9.82 7.49
CA VAL A 155 -6.84 9.26 6.16
C VAL A 155 -5.85 8.14 5.80
N ASN A 156 -4.57 8.27 6.15
CA ASN A 156 -3.55 7.24 5.91
C ASN A 156 -3.93 5.84 6.44
N PRO A 157 -4.21 5.63 7.74
CA PRO A 157 -4.66 4.34 8.26
C PRO A 157 -6.04 3.95 7.73
N ALA A 158 -6.94 4.89 7.43
CA ALA A 158 -8.23 4.58 6.80
C ALA A 158 -8.05 3.94 5.41
N LEU A 159 -7.12 4.46 4.59
CA LEU A 159 -6.76 3.86 3.30
C LEU A 159 -6.16 2.46 3.47
N LEU A 160 -5.29 2.25 4.47
CA LEU A 160 -4.75 0.93 4.76
C LEU A 160 -5.82 -0.05 5.23
N VAL A 161 -6.75 0.38 6.09
CA VAL A 161 -7.89 -0.43 6.54
C VAL A 161 -8.77 -0.80 5.35
N PHE A 162 -9.11 0.18 4.51
CA PHE A 162 -9.89 -0.05 3.30
C PHE A 162 -9.21 -1.07 2.38
N HIS A 163 -7.91 -0.87 2.12
CA HIS A 163 -7.14 -1.84 1.35
C HIS A 163 -7.15 -3.21 2.02
N MET A 164 -6.91 -3.31 3.33
CA MET A 164 -6.86 -4.59 4.01
C MET A 164 -8.18 -5.38 3.99
N VAL A 165 -9.31 -4.69 4.16
CA VAL A 165 -10.65 -5.30 4.28
C VAL A 165 -11.26 -5.62 2.92
N PHE A 166 -11.12 -4.72 1.94
CA PHE A 166 -11.82 -4.80 0.66
C PHE A 166 -10.92 -5.26 -0.49
N LEU A 167 -9.69 -4.72 -0.58
CA LEU A 167 -8.77 -4.98 -1.70
C LEU A 167 -7.74 -6.08 -1.39
N GLY A 168 -7.55 -6.35 -0.10
CA GLY A 168 -6.45 -7.11 0.50
C GLY A 168 -6.71 -8.61 0.61
N ARG A 169 -7.97 -9.00 0.39
CA ARG A 169 -8.46 -10.38 0.42
C ARG A 169 -8.17 -11.07 -0.91
N GLY A 170 -6.90 -11.08 -1.32
CA GLY A 170 -6.44 -11.82 -2.48
C GLY A 170 -6.86 -13.29 -2.39
N TYR A 171 -7.62 -13.73 -3.39
CA TYR A 171 -8.22 -15.05 -3.57
C TYR A 171 -7.43 -16.20 -2.92
N ARG A 172 -8.09 -16.91 -1.98
CA ARG A 172 -7.66 -18.26 -1.57
C ARG A 172 -7.72 -19.15 -2.79
N VAL A 173 -6.60 -19.80 -3.13
CA VAL A 173 -6.61 -20.96 -4.02
C VAL A 173 -7.49 -22.01 -3.33
N LYS A 174 -8.75 -22.13 -3.75
CA LYS A 174 -9.53 -23.32 -3.40
C LYS A 174 -8.87 -24.46 -4.16
N ARG A 175 -8.19 -25.38 -3.47
CA ARG A 175 -7.88 -26.68 -4.06
C ARG A 175 -9.22 -27.27 -4.47
N LEU A 176 -9.46 -27.39 -5.78
CA LEU A 176 -10.53 -28.24 -6.26
C LEU A 176 -10.17 -29.65 -5.77
N ARG A 177 -10.99 -30.18 -4.86
CA ARG A 177 -10.89 -31.56 -4.42
C ARG A 177 -11.23 -32.39 -5.65
N VAL A 178 -10.22 -32.91 -6.33
CA VAL A 178 -10.42 -33.93 -7.37
C VAL A 178 -11.03 -35.11 -6.63
N LYS A 179 -12.35 -35.33 -6.80
CA LYS A 179 -12.95 -36.62 -6.47
C LYS A 179 -12.39 -37.58 -7.51
N SER A 180 -11.48 -38.44 -7.11
CA SER A 180 -11.09 -39.60 -7.91
C SER A 180 -12.34 -40.43 -8.16
N VAL A 181 -12.90 -40.34 -9.37
CA VAL A 181 -13.90 -41.29 -9.86
C VAL A 181 -13.11 -42.48 -10.38
N ASP A 182 -12.67 -43.37 -9.49
CA ASP A 182 -11.95 -44.60 -9.85
C ASP A 182 -12.36 -45.79 -8.95
N GLN A 183 -13.63 -45.85 -8.55
CA GLN A 183 -14.21 -47.02 -7.89
C GLN A 183 -15.60 -47.36 -8.42
N ALA A 184 -15.72 -47.49 -9.74
CA ALA A 184 -16.91 -48.08 -10.35
C ALA A 184 -16.61 -48.57 -11.77
N LYS A 185 -15.79 -49.62 -11.93
CA LYS A 185 -15.78 -50.47 -13.15
C LYS A 185 -15.02 -51.79 -13.09
N THR A 186 -14.63 -52.27 -11.91
CA THR A 186 -14.17 -53.66 -11.73
C THR A 186 -14.79 -54.24 -10.45
N ALA A 187 -16.04 -54.65 -10.58
CA ALA A 187 -16.68 -55.66 -9.75
C ALA A 187 -17.60 -56.47 -10.66
#